data_AF-A0A839QP65-F1
#
_entry.id   AF-A0A839QP65-F1
#
_cell.length_a   1.000
_cell.length_b   1.000
_cell.length_c   1.000
_cell.angle_alpha   90.00
_cell.angle_beta   90.00
_cell.angle_gamma   90.00
#
_symmetry.space_group_name_H-M   'P 1'
#
loop_
_entity.id
_entity.type
_entity.pdbx_description
1 polymer ?
#
loop_
_entity_poly.entity_id
_entity_poly.type
_entity_poly.pdbx_seq_one_letter_code
_entity_poly.pdbx_strand_id
1 'polypeptide(L)'
;MNGSLDTGTVLEADPPRKLVMTMTTRWDEEATAEGETRIAYGIVQVGNSCQLTVIHDLLRDGVNGQLYGGWLETGERPGAPGSLRYT
;
A
#
# COMPACT_ATOMS: atom_id res chain seq x y z
N MET A 1 -1.55 14.64 -19.06
CA MET A 1 -2.05 14.08 -17.79
C MET A 1 -1.42 14.89 -16.68
N ASN A 2 -2.14 15.84 -16.07
CA ASN A 2 -1.62 16.71 -14.99
C ASN A 2 -2.50 16.57 -13.74
N GLY A 3 -2.67 15.34 -13.25
CA GLY A 3 -3.44 15.04 -12.03
C GLY A 3 -2.70 14.04 -11.16
N SER A 4 -2.86 14.15 -9.84
CA SER A 4 -2.33 13.17 -8.89
C SER A 4 -2.92 11.80 -9.19
N LEU A 5 -2.06 10.77 -9.27
CA LEU A 5 -2.49 9.37 -9.52
C LEU A 5 -3.24 8.80 -8.30
N ASP A 6 -3.02 9.37 -7.13
CA ASP A 6 -3.62 8.99 -5.87
C ASP A 6 -3.77 10.20 -4.94
N THR A 7 -4.56 10.04 -3.88
CA THR A 7 -4.62 10.96 -2.75
C THR A 7 -4.65 10.19 -1.44
N GLY A 8 -4.17 10.78 -0.35
CA GLY A 8 -4.16 10.12 0.93
C GLY A 8 -3.90 11.07 2.09
N THR A 9 -4.09 10.56 3.31
CA THR A 9 -3.80 11.27 4.56
C THR A 9 -2.90 10.43 5.44
N VAL A 10 -1.95 11.07 6.14
CA VAL A 10 -1.10 10.38 7.12
C VAL A 10 -1.92 10.06 8.36
N LEU A 11 -1.99 8.78 8.71
CA LEU A 11 -2.66 8.27 9.90
C LEU A 11 -1.69 8.11 11.08
N GLU A 12 -0.45 7.72 10.80
CA GLU A 12 0.60 7.54 11.81
C GLU A 12 1.99 7.77 11.20
N ALA A 13 2.89 8.42 11.95
CA ALA A 13 4.29 8.57 11.56
C ALA A 13 5.20 8.40 12.80
N ASP A 14 6.14 7.46 12.73
CA ASP A 14 7.21 7.26 13.73
C ASP A 14 8.56 7.16 13.00
N PRO A 15 9.23 8.30 12.72
CA PRO A 15 10.48 8.30 11.97
C PRO A 15 11.63 7.65 12.74
N PRO A 16 12.53 6.88 12.07
CA PRO A 16 12.49 6.46 10.66
C PRO A 16 11.81 5.09 10.45
N ARG A 17 11.01 4.61 11.40
CA ARG A 17 10.58 3.20 11.52
C ARG A 17 9.25 2.90 10.86
N LYS A 18 8.33 3.87 10.80
CA LYS A 18 6.94 3.60 10.40
C LYS A 18 6.24 4.80 9.76
N LEU A 19 5.43 4.50 8.75
CA LEU A 19 4.46 5.41 8.17
C LEU A 19 3.18 4.63 7.86
N VAL A 20 2.03 5.16 8.27
CA VAL A 20 0.71 4.63 7.89
C VAL A 20 -0.09 5.75 7.27
N MET A 21 -0.72 5.48 6.13
CA MET A 21 -1.52 6.46 5.42
C MET A 21 -2.70 5.83 4.70
N THR A 22 -3.71 6.63 4.41
CA THR A 22 -4.76 6.25 3.47
C THR A 22 -4.29 6.42 2.03
N MET A 23 -4.93 5.71 1.10
CA MET A 23 -4.75 5.91 -0.33
C MET A 23 -6.10 5.79 -1.04
N THR A 24 -6.36 6.69 -1.98
CA THR A 24 -7.47 6.60 -2.93
C THR A 24 -6.89 6.84 -4.32
N THR A 25 -6.93 5.81 -5.15
CA THR A 25 -6.36 5.83 -6.50
C THR A 25 -7.31 6.54 -7.47
N ARG A 26 -6.75 7.23 -8.47
CA ARG A 26 -7.50 8.14 -9.36
C ARG A 26 -7.11 8.00 -10.84
N TRP A 27 -6.44 6.92 -11.22
CA TRP A 27 -5.94 6.75 -12.59
C TRP A 27 -6.98 6.16 -13.57
N ASP A 28 -7.99 5.44 -13.08
CA ASP A 28 -9.16 4.99 -13.84
C ASP A 28 -10.40 4.84 -12.94
N GLU A 29 -11.57 4.60 -13.55
CA GLU A 29 -12.85 4.49 -12.83
C GLU A 29 -12.91 3.26 -11.92
N GLU A 30 -12.30 2.15 -12.33
CA GLU A 30 -12.33 0.90 -11.58
C GLU A 30 -11.50 1.01 -10.30
N ALA A 31 -10.28 1.54 -10.39
CA ALA A 31 -9.42 1.83 -9.26
C ALA A 31 -10.02 2.93 -8.37
N THR A 32 -10.71 3.91 -8.93
CA THR A 32 -11.41 4.93 -8.12
C THR A 32 -12.57 4.32 -7.33
N ALA A 33 -13.30 3.35 -7.91
CA ALA A 33 -14.44 2.70 -7.28
C ALA A 33 -14.06 1.81 -6.08
N GLU A 34 -12.80 1.45 -5.95
CA GLU A 34 -12.27 0.70 -4.80
C GLU A 34 -12.29 1.54 -3.52
N GLY A 35 -12.30 2.87 -3.65
CA GLY A 35 -12.42 3.79 -2.54
C GLY A 35 -11.12 3.96 -1.76
N GLU A 36 -11.24 4.31 -0.49
CA GLU A 36 -10.10 4.55 0.39
C GLU A 36 -9.56 3.25 0.97
N THR A 37 -8.28 2.98 0.72
CA THR A 37 -7.51 1.86 1.27
C THR A 37 -6.44 2.36 2.23
N ARG A 38 -5.68 1.45 2.84
CA ARG A 38 -4.60 1.80 3.76
C ARG A 38 -3.28 1.16 3.36
N ILE A 39 -2.21 1.95 3.43
CA ILE A 39 -0.84 1.46 3.28
C ILE A 39 -0.11 1.67 4.60
N ALA A 40 0.53 0.60 5.10
CA ALA A 40 1.45 0.64 6.22
C ALA A 40 2.85 0.23 5.78
N TYR A 41 3.82 1.10 6.07
CA TYR A 41 5.24 0.91 5.83
C TYR A 41 5.95 0.61 7.15
N GLY A 42 6.63 -0.54 7.21
CA GLY A 42 7.58 -0.86 8.27
C GLY A 42 9.00 -0.79 7.73
N ILE A 43 9.88 -0.04 8.40
CA ILE A 43 11.23 0.25 7.93
C ILE A 43 12.24 -0.26 8.95
N VAL A 44 13.16 -1.10 8.50
CA VAL A 44 14.26 -1.63 9.30
C VAL A 44 15.58 -1.27 8.63
N GLN A 45 16.47 -0.57 9.34
CA GLN A 45 17.80 -0.22 8.81
C GLN A 45 18.65 -1.47 8.62
N VAL A 46 19.30 -1.60 7.46
CA VAL A 46 20.21 -2.71 7.12
C VAL A 46 21.48 -2.12 6.50
N GLY A 47 22.53 -1.94 7.30
CA GLY A 47 23.78 -1.33 6.85
C GLY A 47 23.56 0.10 6.33
N ASN A 48 23.89 0.33 5.06
CA ASN A 48 23.64 1.59 4.34
C ASN A 48 22.32 1.60 3.54
N SER A 49 21.46 0.60 3.72
CA SER A 49 20.16 0.44 3.09
C SER A 49 19.07 0.20 4.15
N CYS A 50 17.85 -0.10 3.73
CA CYS A 50 16.78 -0.55 4.61
C CYS A 50 15.99 -1.70 3.99
N GLN A 51 15.41 -2.53 4.84
CA GLN A 51 14.33 -3.43 4.47
C GLN A 51 13.01 -2.69 4.68
N LEU A 52 12.16 -2.72 3.66
CA LEU A 52 10.82 -2.14 3.70
C LEU A 52 9.80 -3.27 3.68
N THR A 53 8.95 -3.33 4.70
CA THR A 53 7.71 -4.11 4.66
C THR A 53 6.57 -3.19 4.26
N VAL A 54 5.87 -3.54 3.18
CA VAL A 54 4.65 -2.85 2.77
C VAL A 54 3.45 -3.76 3.02
N ILE A 55 2.45 -3.23 3.69
CA ILE A 55 1.14 -3.87 3.86
C ILE A 55 0.11 -2.93 3.23
N HIS A 56 -0.53 -3.40 2.17
CA HIS A 56 -1.67 -2.71 1.56
C HIS A 56 -2.92 -3.51 1.91
N ASP A 57 -3.81 -2.93 2.71
CA ASP A 57 -5.00 -3.59 3.22
C ASP A 57 -6.22 -2.64 3.22
N LEU A 58 -7.32 -3.13 3.80
CA LEU A 58 -8.67 -2.56 3.64
C LEU A 58 -9.14 -2.55 2.18
N LEU A 59 -8.66 -3.52 1.41
CA LEU A 59 -9.12 -3.81 0.06
C LEU A 59 -10.36 -4.71 0.13
N ARG A 60 -11.29 -4.54 -0.81
CA ARG A 60 -12.43 -5.47 -0.94
C ARG A 60 -11.98 -6.84 -1.46
N ASP A 61 -12.74 -7.88 -1.15
CA ASP A 61 -12.51 -9.19 -1.75
C ASP A 61 -12.68 -9.13 -3.28
N GLY A 62 -11.73 -9.72 -4.01
CA GLY A 62 -11.74 -9.68 -5.48
C GLY A 62 -11.25 -8.37 -6.10
N VAL A 63 -10.59 -7.51 -5.30
CA VAL A 63 -9.99 -6.25 -5.74
C VAL A 63 -9.12 -6.41 -7.00
N ASN A 64 -9.17 -5.42 -7.89
CA ASN A 64 -8.39 -5.41 -9.12
C ASN A 64 -6.88 -5.42 -8.83
N GLY A 65 -6.15 -6.28 -9.56
CA GLY A 65 -4.69 -6.43 -9.43
C GLY A 65 -3.86 -5.18 -9.69
N GLN A 66 -4.40 -4.18 -10.40
CA GLN A 66 -3.76 -2.90 -10.64
C GLN A 66 -3.47 -2.13 -9.34
N LEU A 67 -4.25 -2.33 -8.27
CA LEU A 67 -4.04 -1.66 -6.98
C LEU A 67 -2.82 -2.17 -6.20
N TYR A 68 -2.29 -3.32 -6.59
CA TYR A 68 -1.16 -3.93 -5.91
C TYR A 68 -0.04 -4.41 -6.84
N GLY A 69 -0.26 -4.44 -8.16
CA GLY A 69 0.75 -4.83 -9.16
C GLY A 69 1.91 -3.85 -9.31
N GLY A 70 1.81 -2.65 -8.73
CA GLY A 70 2.91 -1.68 -8.66
C GLY A 70 3.90 -1.93 -7.51
N TRP A 71 3.57 -2.79 -6.55
CA TRP A 71 4.49 -3.18 -5.47
C TRP A 71 5.48 -4.24 -5.99
N LEU A 72 6.74 -4.16 -5.56
CA LEU A 72 7.78 -5.13 -5.93
C LEU A 72 7.32 -6.55 -5.57
N GLU A 73 7.28 -7.46 -6.56
CA GLU A 73 6.79 -8.82 -6.39
C GLU A 73 7.83 -9.72 -5.67
N THR A 74 7.81 -9.67 -4.34
CA THR A 74 8.22 -10.77 -3.45
C THR A 74 7.26 -10.82 -2.25
N GLY A 75 6.07 -11.40 -2.41
CA GLY A 75 5.06 -11.42 -1.34
C GLY A 75 4.35 -12.75 -1.15
N GLU A 76 4.28 -13.24 0.09
CA GLU A 76 3.38 -14.31 0.52
C GLU A 76 2.00 -13.74 0.89
N ARG A 77 0.93 -14.49 0.62
CA ARG A 77 -0.43 -14.14 1.07
C ARG A 77 -0.54 -14.32 2.59
N PRO A 78 -0.85 -13.27 3.38
CA PRO A 78 -1.22 -13.44 4.78
C PRO A 78 -2.59 -14.11 4.90
N GLY A 79 -2.85 -14.77 6.03
CA GLY A 79 -4.12 -15.44 6.32
C GLY A 79 -5.33 -14.53 6.52
N ALA A 80 -5.22 -13.21 6.32
CA ALA A 80 -6.34 -12.26 6.38
C ALA A 80 -6.92 -12.04 4.97
N PRO A 81 -8.26 -12.13 4.80
CA PRO A 81 -8.93 -11.86 3.52
C PRO A 81 -8.53 -10.49 2.96
N GLY A 82 -8.25 -10.41 1.66
CA GLY A 82 -7.92 -9.16 0.97
C GLY A 82 -6.56 -8.52 1.32
N SER A 83 -5.67 -9.20 2.07
CA SER A 83 -4.36 -8.64 2.42
C SER A 83 -3.22 -9.25 1.59
N LEU A 84 -2.21 -8.44 1.26
CA LEU A 84 -0.94 -8.88 0.68
C LEU A 84 0.19 -8.32 1.53
N ARG A 85 1.18 -9.17 1.87
CA ARG A 85 2.40 -8.77 2.56
C ARG A 85 3.57 -8.98 1.63
N TYR A 86 4.37 -7.94 1.47
CA TYR A 86 5.61 -7.96 0.69
C TYR A 86 6.80 -8.03 1.66
N THR A 87 7.76 -8.90 1.37
CA THR A 87 8.99 -9.14 2.18
C THR A 87 10.24 -8.96 1.36
#